data_AF-A0A3B5AK53-F1
#
_entry.id   AF-A0A3B5AK53-F1
#
_cell.length_a   1.000
_cell.length_b   1.000
_cell.length_c   1.000
_cell.angle_alpha   90.00
_cell.angle_beta   90.00
_cell.angle_gamma   90.00
#
_symmetry.space_group_name_H-M   'P 1'
#
loop_
_entity.id
_entity.type
_entity.pdbx_description
1 polymer ?
#
loop_
_entity_poly.entity_id
_entity_poly.type
_entity_poly.pdbx_seq_one_letter_code
_entity_poly.pdbx_strand_id
1 'polypeptide(L)'
;SDASLKSKKRPLLSLQEGDEQKVICEAEGYYPLDVEISWYEQDPAASGQRVGAPLPKVLKNILMSSHKLNKDNTYSVSAFFYLQASLRDSGKQFKCIVSHQSLRSRSPAWNKNLCGLLH
;
A
#
# COMPACT_ATOMS: atom_id res chain seq x y z
N SER A 1 24.08 15.86 7.29
CA SER A 1 24.10 15.16 5.99
C SER A 1 22.67 14.98 5.54
N ASP A 2 22.25 15.81 4.59
CA ASP A 2 20.88 15.96 4.11
C ASP A 2 20.23 14.63 3.68
N ALA A 3 19.25 14.17 4.44
CA ALA A 3 18.26 13.22 3.95
C ALA A 3 17.32 13.99 3.03
N SER A 4 17.76 14.22 1.79
CA SER A 4 16.93 14.72 0.70
C SER A 4 15.67 13.86 0.62
N LEU A 5 14.52 14.44 0.97
CA LEU A 5 13.20 13.83 0.87
C LEU A 5 12.91 13.62 -0.63
N LYS A 6 13.48 12.57 -1.22
CA LYS A 6 13.19 12.19 -2.61
C LYS A 6 11.71 11.88 -2.67
N SER A 7 10.94 12.73 -3.35
CA SER A 7 9.55 12.47 -3.70
C SER A 7 9.48 11.13 -4.42
N LYS A 8 9.17 10.04 -3.69
CA LYS A 8 9.02 8.71 -4.28
C LYS A 8 7.84 8.78 -5.25
N LYS A 9 8.12 8.64 -6.55
CA LYS A 9 7.07 8.53 -7.57
C LYS A 9 6.23 7.29 -7.27
N ARG A 10 4.92 7.42 -7.44
CA ARG A 10 3.99 6.29 -7.34
C ARG A 10 4.31 5.27 -8.44
N PRO A 11 4.46 3.96 -8.12
CA PRO A 11 4.64 2.93 -9.14
C PRO A 11 3.43 2.85 -10.06
N LEU A 12 3.68 2.73 -11.36
CA LEU A 12 2.69 2.50 -12.41
C LEU A 12 2.82 1.05 -12.89
N LEU A 13 1.70 0.38 -13.09
CA LEU A 13 1.62 -0.97 -13.63
C LEU A 13 0.98 -0.89 -15.02
N SER A 14 1.62 -1.53 -16.01
CA SER A 14 1.08 -1.72 -17.36
C SER A 14 0.81 -3.21 -17.52
N LEU A 15 -0.46 -3.58 -17.61
CA LEU A 15 -0.92 -4.97 -17.67
C LEU A 15 -1.79 -5.16 -18.90
N GLN A 16 -1.70 -6.33 -19.52
CA GLN A 16 -2.63 -6.72 -20.59
C GLN A 16 -3.93 -7.25 -19.95
N GLU A 17 -5.07 -7.04 -20.61
CA GLU A 17 -6.33 -7.62 -20.13
C GLU A 17 -6.22 -9.15 -20.03
N GLY A 18 -6.63 -9.70 -18.88
CA GLY A 18 -6.49 -11.12 -18.56
C GLY A 18 -5.21 -11.49 -17.81
N ASP A 19 -4.24 -10.59 -17.68
CA ASP A 19 -3.06 -10.85 -16.87
C ASP A 19 -3.40 -10.91 -15.38
N GLU A 20 -2.71 -11.79 -14.64
CA GLU A 20 -2.73 -11.78 -13.18
C GLU A 20 -1.47 -11.09 -12.66
N GLN A 21 -1.63 -10.04 -11.85
CA GLN A 21 -0.53 -9.31 -11.23
C GLN A 21 -0.61 -9.40 -9.70
N LYS A 22 0.45 -9.91 -9.08
CA LYS A 22 0.60 -9.83 -7.63
C LYS A 22 0.98 -8.41 -7.22
N VAL A 23 0.11 -7.73 -6.47
CA VAL A 23 0.33 -6.39 -5.92
C VAL A 23 0.73 -6.51 -4.46
N ILE A 24 1.88 -5.96 -4.08
CA ILE A 24 2.50 -6.18 -2.77
C ILE A 24 2.72 -4.85 -2.05
N CYS A 25 2.42 -4.83 -0.74
CA CYS A 25 2.79 -3.79 0.20
C CYS A 25 3.69 -4.39 1.27
N GLU A 26 4.81 -3.74 1.53
CA GLU A 26 5.81 -4.19 2.49
C GLU A 26 5.83 -3.27 3.70
N ALA A 27 5.65 -3.84 4.88
CA ALA A 27 5.98 -3.20 6.14
C ALA A 27 7.32 -3.76 6.62
N GLU A 28 8.31 -2.90 6.81
CA GLU A 28 9.67 -3.30 7.18
C GLU A 28 10.13 -2.52 8.41
N GLY A 29 10.93 -3.16 9.25
CA GLY A 29 11.63 -2.46 10.32
C GLY A 29 10.74 -2.05 11.50
N TYR A 30 9.59 -2.71 11.70
CA TYR A 30 8.65 -2.36 12.78
C TYR A 30 8.84 -3.24 14.01
N TYR A 31 8.56 -2.67 15.18
CA TYR A 31 8.57 -3.34 16.47
C TYR A 31 7.64 -2.58 17.42
N PRO A 32 6.81 -3.23 18.25
CA PRO A 32 6.65 -4.68 18.47
C PRO A 32 5.94 -5.39 17.30
N LEU A 33 5.63 -6.68 17.47
CA LEU A 33 5.15 -7.54 16.38
C LEU A 33 3.79 -7.10 15.78
N ASP A 34 2.92 -6.48 16.57
CA ASP A 34 1.51 -6.24 16.20
C ASP A 34 1.36 -5.10 15.17
N VAL A 35 1.14 -5.48 13.91
CA VAL A 35 0.87 -4.57 12.78
C VAL A 35 -0.44 -4.94 12.09
N GLU A 36 -1.18 -3.92 11.65
CA GLU A 36 -2.37 -4.07 10.83
C GLU A 36 -2.11 -3.46 9.44
N ILE A 37 -2.46 -4.20 8.38
CA ILE A 37 -2.33 -3.71 7.00
C ILE A 37 -3.66 -3.86 6.28
N SER A 38 -4.18 -2.76 5.76
CA SER A 38 -5.44 -2.70 5.01
C SER A 38 -5.20 -2.19 3.60
N TRP A 39 -5.95 -2.74 2.65
CA TRP A 39 -5.93 -2.29 1.25
C TRP A 39 -7.26 -1.66 0.85
N TYR A 40 -7.16 -0.59 0.07
CA TYR A 40 -8.31 0.13 -0.46
C TYR A 40 -8.17 0.29 -1.96
N GLU A 41 -9.26 0.01 -2.67
CA GLU A 41 -9.48 0.38 -4.06
C GLU A 41 -10.11 1.77 -4.08
N GLN A 42 -9.51 2.69 -4.82
CA GLN A 42 -10.02 4.04 -5.02
C GLN A 42 -10.35 4.25 -6.49
N ASP A 43 -11.54 4.79 -6.73
CA ASP A 43 -11.98 5.17 -8.06
C ASP A 43 -11.22 6.43 -8.51
N PRO A 44 -10.70 6.48 -9.75
CA PRO A 44 -10.10 7.69 -10.30
C PRO A 44 -11.02 8.92 -10.22
N ALA A 45 -12.34 8.76 -10.35
CA ALA A 45 -13.31 9.85 -10.21
C ALA A 45 -13.33 10.46 -8.80
N ALA A 46 -12.94 9.70 -7.77
CA ALA A 46 -12.84 10.18 -6.40
C ALA A 46 -11.59 11.05 -6.15
N SER A 47 -10.63 11.07 -7.08
CA SER A 47 -9.36 11.80 -6.96
C SER A 47 -9.50 13.28 -7.31
N GLY A 48 -10.35 14.01 -6.59
CA GLY A 48 -10.52 15.46 -6.78
C GLY A 48 -11.82 16.04 -6.22
N GLN A 49 -12.87 15.21 -6.09
CA GLN A 49 -14.13 15.62 -5.48
C GLN A 49 -14.10 15.46 -3.97
N ARG A 50 -14.27 16.55 -3.23
CA ARG A 50 -14.30 16.56 -1.75
C ARG A 50 -15.70 16.26 -1.18
N VAL A 51 -16.75 16.37 -2.00
CA VAL A 51 -18.14 16.18 -1.61
C VAL A 51 -18.77 15.17 -2.57
N GLY A 52 -19.38 14.11 -2.04
CA GLY A 52 -20.05 13.08 -2.85
C GLY A 52 -19.14 12.05 -3.53
N ALA A 53 -17.82 12.07 -3.28
CA ALA A 53 -16.92 11.04 -3.81
C ALA A 53 -17.25 9.66 -3.21
N PRO A 54 -17.22 8.59 -4.01
CA PRO A 54 -17.37 7.22 -3.51
C PRO A 54 -16.36 6.94 -2.40
N LEU A 55 -16.83 6.31 -1.30
CA LEU A 55 -15.94 5.90 -0.22
C LEU A 55 -14.91 4.87 -0.75
N PRO A 56 -13.65 4.93 -0.30
CA PRO A 56 -12.66 3.92 -0.65
C PRO A 56 -13.17 2.51 -0.30
N LYS A 57 -13.11 1.60 -1.26
CA LYS A 57 -13.60 0.24 -1.08
C LYS A 57 -12.50 -0.62 -0.46
N VAL A 58 -12.78 -1.23 0.69
CA VAL A 58 -11.85 -2.15 1.35
C VAL A 58 -11.74 -3.44 0.53
N LEU A 59 -10.52 -3.86 0.22
CA LEU A 59 -10.26 -5.17 -0.37
C LEU A 59 -10.28 -6.24 0.72
N LYS A 60 -11.11 -7.28 0.54
CA LYS A 60 -11.32 -8.33 1.55
C LYS A 60 -10.40 -9.55 1.39
N ASN A 61 -9.86 -9.78 0.19
CA ASN A 61 -9.07 -10.98 -0.14
C ASN A 61 -7.57 -10.67 -0.11
N ILE A 62 -7.11 -10.03 0.97
CA ILE A 62 -5.69 -9.73 1.17
C ILE A 62 -5.04 -10.91 1.88
N LEU A 63 -3.87 -11.29 1.39
CA LEU A 63 -3.02 -12.32 1.97
C LEU A 63 -1.83 -11.65 2.65
N MET A 64 -1.44 -12.16 3.81
CA MET A 64 -0.24 -11.72 4.52
C MET A 64 0.78 -12.85 4.59
N SER A 65 2.05 -12.51 4.42
CA SER A 65 3.13 -13.45 4.72
C SER A 65 3.27 -13.65 6.24
N SER A 66 4.02 -14.67 6.63
CA SER A 66 4.54 -14.73 8.00
C SER A 66 5.46 -13.54 8.29
N HIS A 67 5.54 -13.15 9.56
CA HIS A 67 6.49 -12.15 10.02
C HIS A 67 7.91 -12.70 9.93
N LYS A 68 8.81 -11.90 9.36
CA LYS A 68 10.24 -12.16 9.34
C LYS A 68 10.92 -11.37 10.45
N LEU A 69 11.68 -12.03 11.30
CA LEU A 69 12.59 -11.37 12.24
C LEU A 69 13.86 -10.93 11.49
N ASN A 70 14.19 -9.65 11.61
CA ASN A 70 15.38 -9.05 11.02
C ASN A 70 16.58 -9.11 11.97
N LYS A 71 17.79 -8.88 11.45
CA LYS A 71 19.04 -8.90 12.23
C LYS A 71 19.11 -7.81 13.31
N ASP A 72 18.36 -6.72 13.12
CA ASP A 72 18.28 -5.57 14.03
C ASP A 72 17.14 -5.72 15.07
N ASN A 73 16.61 -6.93 15.25
CA ASN A 73 15.50 -7.25 16.15
C ASN A 73 14.17 -6.55 15.83
N THR A 74 14.01 -6.08 14.59
CA THR A 74 12.73 -5.62 14.06
C THR A 74 12.03 -6.72 13.26
N TYR A 75 10.77 -6.48 12.89
CA TYR A 75 9.98 -7.36 12.04
C TYR A 75 9.74 -6.76 10.66
N SER A 76 9.52 -7.64 9.68
CA SER A 76 8.99 -7.30 8.37
C SER A 76 7.84 -8.24 8.01
N VAL A 77 6.83 -7.73 7.29
CA VAL A 77 5.73 -8.51 6.73
C VAL A 77 5.31 -7.91 5.39
N SER A 78 4.78 -8.76 4.51
CA SER A 78 4.18 -8.33 3.25
C SER A 78 2.68 -8.63 3.27
N ALA A 79 1.88 -7.70 2.77
CA ALA A 79 0.46 -7.88 2.49
C ALA A 79 0.21 -7.70 1.00
N PHE A 80 -0.45 -8.66 0.37
CA PHE A 80 -0.60 -8.70 -1.08
C PHE A 80 -1.96 -9.24 -1.51
N PHE A 81 -2.32 -8.95 -2.75
CA PHE A 81 -3.45 -9.55 -3.45
C PHE A 81 -3.08 -9.79 -4.90
N TYR A 82 -3.89 -10.62 -5.58
CA TYR A 82 -3.77 -10.86 -7.01
C TYR A 82 -4.81 -10.00 -7.72
N LEU A 83 -4.32 -9.09 -8.57
CA LEU A 83 -5.14 -8.28 -9.44
C LEU A 83 -5.30 -9.03 -10.76
N GLN A 84 -6.54 -9.39 -11.09
CA GLN A 84 -6.87 -9.81 -12.43
C GLN A 84 -7.09 -8.56 -13.29
N ALA A 85 -6.23 -8.32 -14.26
CA ALA A 85 -6.29 -7.14 -15.10
C ALA A 85 -7.57 -7.14 -15.95
N SER A 86 -8.37 -6.09 -15.79
CA SER A 86 -9.51 -5.79 -16.65
C SER A 86 -9.39 -4.38 -17.19
N LEU A 87 -9.91 -4.12 -18.40
CA LEU A 87 -10.03 -2.76 -18.93
C LEU A 87 -10.82 -1.83 -18.00
N ARG A 88 -11.72 -2.38 -17.18
CA ARG A 88 -12.48 -1.64 -16.15
C ARG A 88 -11.62 -1.16 -14.99
N ASP A 89 -10.44 -1.74 -14.81
CA ASP A 89 -9.49 -1.38 -13.77
C ASP A 89 -8.50 -0.31 -14.24
N SER A 90 -8.55 0.08 -15.51
CA SER A 90 -7.80 1.24 -16.01
C SER A 90 -8.19 2.48 -15.19
N GLY A 91 -7.19 3.25 -14.80
CA GLY A 91 -7.37 4.41 -13.93
C GLY A 91 -7.44 4.10 -12.41
N LYS A 92 -7.66 2.85 -12.00
CA LYS A 92 -7.85 2.53 -10.57
C LYS A 92 -6.60 2.74 -9.73
N GLN A 93 -6.83 3.09 -8.47
CA GLN A 93 -5.77 3.23 -7.47
C GLN A 93 -5.91 2.15 -6.41
N PHE A 94 -4.78 1.61 -5.99
CA PHE A 94 -4.71 0.70 -4.85
C PHE A 94 -3.84 1.33 -3.77
N LYS A 95 -4.43 1.49 -2.59
CA LYS A 95 -3.83 2.15 -1.45
C LYS A 95 -3.63 1.15 -0.32
N CYS A 96 -2.37 0.97 0.07
CA CYS A 96 -2.03 0.24 1.29
C CYS A 96 -1.96 1.20 2.47
N ILE A 97 -2.60 0.85 3.58
CA ILE A 97 -2.53 1.57 4.84
C ILE A 97 -1.93 0.62 5.88
N VAL A 98 -0.81 1.03 6.46
CA VAL A 98 -0.15 0.32 7.57
C VAL A 98 -0.46 1.06 8.87
N SER A 99 -1.02 0.34 9.83
CA SER A 99 -1.31 0.82 11.18
C SER A 99 -0.45 0.04 12.16
N HIS A 100 0.35 0.76 12.94
CA HIS A 100 1.27 0.19 13.89
C HIS A 100 1.49 1.19 15.04
N GLN A 101 1.75 0.70 16.26
CA GLN A 101 1.87 1.58 17.43
C GLN A 101 3.01 2.60 17.31
N SER A 102 4.12 2.25 16.65
CA SER A 102 5.24 3.17 16.45
C SER A 102 4.90 4.35 15.52
N LEU A 103 3.82 4.26 14.74
CA LEU A 103 3.34 5.34 13.89
C LEU A 103 2.43 6.31 14.66
N ARG A 104 1.89 5.90 15.81
CA ARG A 104 1.09 6.75 16.70
C ARG A 104 1.98 7.69 17.52
N SER A 105 3.21 7.29 17.82
CA SER A 105 4.22 8.17 18.38
C SER A 105 4.90 8.97 17.27
N ARG A 106 4.65 10.27 17.20
CA ARG A 106 5.33 11.20 16.30
C ARG A 106 6.82 11.30 16.68
N SER A 107 7.62 10.32 16.25
CA SER A 107 9.09 10.40 16.16
C SER A 107 9.47 10.32 14.68
N PRO A 108 10.30 11.25 14.16
CA PRO A 108 10.52 11.42 12.72
C PRO A 108 11.50 10.38 12.19
N ALA A 109 11.04 9.15 11.97
CA ALA A 109 11.71 8.19 11.13
C ALA A 109 10.69 7.18 10.60
N TRP A 110 10.79 6.88 9.30
CA TRP A 110 10.01 5.89 8.55
C TRP A 110 8.64 6.34 8.01
N ASN A 111 8.68 6.96 6.83
CA ASN A 111 7.56 6.97 5.89
C ASN A 111 7.97 6.16 4.64
N LYS A 112 7.46 4.94 4.50
CA LYS A 112 7.48 4.19 3.23
C LYS A 112 6.04 3.82 2.84
N ASN A 113 5.19 4.80 2.57
CA ASN A 113 3.90 4.56 1.89
C ASN A 113 4.15 4.51 0.38
N LEU A 114 3.90 3.34 -0.24
CA LEU A 114 3.79 3.13 -1.69
C LEU A 114 2.30 2.93 -2.00
N CYS A 115 1.70 3.83 -2.79
CA CYS A 115 0.33 3.69 -3.31
C CYS A 115 0.35 4.12 -4.78
N GLY A 116 -0.25 3.34 -5.69
CA GLY A 116 -0.23 3.55 -7.14
C GLY A 116 -1.62 3.89 -7.69
N LEU A 117 -1.66 4.52 -8.87
CA LEU A 117 -2.80 5.11 -9.57
C LEU A 117 -2.62 4.88 -11.07
N LEU A 118 -3.56 4.24 -11.77
CA LEU A 118 -3.49 4.05 -13.23
C LEU A 118 -3.95 5.32 -14.00
N HIS A 119 -3.53 5.41 -15.27
CA HIS A 119 -4.20 6.11 -16.36
C HIS A 119 -4.69 5.04 -17.32
#